data_AF-A0A7X6ZD55-F1
#
_entry.id   AF-A0A7X6ZD55-F1
#
_cell.length_a   1.000
_cell.length_b   1.000
_cell.length_c   1.000
_cell.angle_alpha   90.00
_cell.angle_beta   90.00
_cell.angle_gamma   90.00
#
_symmetry.space_group_name_H-M   'P 1'
#
loop_
_entity.id
_entity.type
_entity.pdbx_description
1 polymer ?
#
loop_
_entity_poly.entity_id
_entity_poly.type
_entity_poly.pdbx_seq_one_letter_code
_entity_poly.pdbx_strand_id
1 'polypeptide(L)' 'DVFMDGEGNVKSVKLIDVREMSGMNNEPGMKEYAVTVDYQFKKEITSASGEQPRFLILKKESAQSGWRIHSEGTGP' A
#
# COMPACT_ATOMS: atom_id res chain seq x y z
N ASP A 1 -10.40 5.34 -8.80
CA ASP A 1 -9.00 5.63 -8.43
C ASP A 1 -8.68 5.12 -7.05
N VAL A 2 -7.96 4.01 -6.97
CA VAL A 2 -7.54 3.33 -5.73
C VAL A 2 -6.47 4.12 -4.95
N PHE A 3 -5.99 5.23 -5.52
CA PHE A 3 -4.89 6.05 -5.00
C PHE A 3 -5.32 7.26 -4.18
N MET A 4 -6.63 7.51 -4.02
CA MET A 4 -7.13 8.71 -3.33
C MET A 4 -6.81 8.73 -1.83
N ASP A 5 -6.51 7.57 -1.23
CA ASP A 5 -6.09 7.44 0.17
C ASP A 5 -4.56 7.27 0.34
N GLY A 6 -3.81 7.13 -0.78
CA GLY A 6 -2.35 7.00 -0.80
C GLY A 6 -1.61 8.35 -0.79
N GLU A 7 -0.48 8.47 -1.50
CA GLU A 7 0.32 9.71 -1.55
C GLU A 7 -0.49 10.96 -1.98
N GLY A 8 -1.52 10.79 -2.82
CA GLY A 8 -2.41 11.86 -3.25
C GLY A 8 -3.20 12.51 -2.10
N ASN A 9 -3.42 11.79 -1.00
CA ASN A 9 -4.10 12.27 0.20
C ASN A 9 -3.19 13.05 1.16
N VAL A 10 -1.87 13.05 0.93
CA VAL A 10 -0.93 13.75 1.81
C VAL A 10 -1.13 15.26 1.67
N LYS A 11 -1.34 15.94 2.80
CA LYS A 11 -1.42 17.40 2.91
C LYS A 11 -0.05 18.00 3.18
N SER A 12 0.66 17.43 4.14
CA SER A 12 2.01 17.85 4.49
C SER A 12 2.79 16.73 5.15
N VAL A 13 4.11 16.83 5.10
CA VAL A 13 5.05 15.89 5.72
C VAL A 13 6.04 16.68 6.57
N LYS A 14 6.30 16.21 7.79
CA LYS A 14 7.40 16.72 8.62
C LYS A 14 8.44 15.61 8.80
N LEU A 15 9.67 15.90 8.42
CA LEU A 15 10.81 15.03 8.70
C LEU A 15 11.10 15.05 10.22
N ILE A 16 11.11 13.88 10.85
CA ILE A 16 11.43 13.72 12.27
C ILE A 16 12.89 13.28 12.44
N ASP A 17 13.30 12.22 11.74
CA ASP A 17 14.61 11.63 11.90
C ASP A 17 15.13 11.02 10.59
N VAL A 18 16.46 11.03 10.44
CA VAL A 18 17.18 10.39 9.34
C VAL A 18 18.40 9.70 9.92
N ARG A 19 18.48 8.38 9.74
CA ARG A 19 19.61 7.58 10.20
C ARG A 19 20.19 6.78 9.05
N GLU A 20 21.48 6.97 8.76
CA GLU A 20 22.19 6.12 7.80
C GLU A 20 22.20 4.68 8.32
N MET A 21 21.85 3.74 7.44
CA MET A 21 21.79 2.32 7.74
C MET A 21 22.94 1.61 7.02
N SER A 22 23.43 0.53 7.64
CA SER A 22 24.41 -0.37 7.04
C SER A 22 24.00 -1.82 7.30
N GLY A 23 24.50 -2.74 6.47
CA GLY A 23 24.27 -4.19 6.65
C GLY A 23 23.15 -4.79 5.80
N MET A 24 22.52 -4.03 4.89
CA MET A 24 21.79 -4.62 3.77
C MET A 24 22.77 -4.88 2.62
N ASN A 25 22.66 -6.03 1.95
CA ASN A 25 23.54 -6.45 0.86
C ASN A 25 23.28 -5.64 -0.43
N ASN A 26 23.52 -4.34 -0.37
CA ASN A 26 23.33 -3.45 -1.51
C ASN A 26 24.53 -3.44 -2.44
N GLU A 27 24.29 -2.96 -3.66
CA GLU A 27 25.34 -2.79 -4.65
C GLU A 27 26.39 -1.76 -4.17
N PRO A 28 27.68 -1.95 -4.52
CA PRO A 28 28.73 -1.00 -4.17
C PRO A 28 28.40 0.43 -4.63
N GLY A 29 28.48 1.39 -3.70
CA GLY A 29 28.22 2.81 -3.96
C GLY A 29 26.82 3.29 -3.53
N MET A 30 25.94 2.39 -3.08
CA MET A 30 24.63 2.77 -2.53
C MET A 30 24.72 3.14 -1.05
N LYS A 31 23.93 4.13 -0.64
CA LYS A 31 23.71 4.51 0.75
C LYS A 31 22.25 4.34 1.10
N GLU A 32 21.98 3.91 2.32
CA GLU A 32 20.62 3.72 2.81
C GLU A 32 20.37 4.57 4.03
N TYR A 33 19.13 5.04 4.14
CA TYR A 33 18.67 5.83 5.27
C TYR A 33 17.33 5.29 5.75
N ALA A 34 17.22 5.03 7.04
CA ALA A 34 15.93 4.93 7.70
C ALA A 34 15.42 6.35 7.93
N VAL A 35 14.22 6.65 7.44
CA VAL A 35 13.61 7.98 7.54
C VAL A 35 12.31 7.86 8.32
N THR A 36 12.18 8.67 9.37
CA THR A 36 10.94 8.80 10.13
C THR A 36 10.28 10.12 9.79
N VAL A 37 9.01 10.08 9.41
CA VAL A 37 8.22 11.27 9.06
C VAL A 37 6.87 11.25 9.75
N ASP A 38 6.34 12.44 10.03
CA ASP A 38 4.97 12.67 10.49
C ASP A 38 4.14 13.19 9.31
N TYR A 39 3.15 12.40 8.89
CA TYR A 39 2.24 12.72 7.82
C TYR A 39 0.97 13.39 8.34
N GLN A 40 0.56 14.46 7.67
CA GLN A 40 -0.76 15.04 7.83
C GLN A 40 -1.53 14.82 6.53
N PHE A 41 -2.76 14.31 6.63
CA PHE A 41 -3.60 13.97 5.48
C PHE A 41 -4.70 15.00 5.25
N LYS A 42 -5.19 15.10 4.00
CA LYS A 42 -6.29 16.01 3.63
C LYS A 42 -7.63 15.50 4.13
N LYS A 43 -7.80 14.17 4.19
CA LYS A 43 -8.96 13.46 4.74
C LYS A 43 -8.47 12.38 5.69
N GLU A 44 -9.23 12.10 6.74
CA GLU A 44 -8.91 11.02 7.68
C GLU A 44 -8.84 9.68 6.93
N ILE A 45 -7.71 8.98 7.06
CA ILE A 45 -7.56 7.61 6.57
C ILE A 45 -8.12 6.71 7.67
N THR A 46 -9.37 6.27 7.53
CA THR A 46 -10.02 5.37 8.47
C THR A 46 -10.56 4.15 7.73
N SER A 47 -10.73 3.03 8.43
CA SER A 47 -11.54 1.92 7.92
C SER A 47 -13.02 2.30 7.69
N ALA A 48 -13.44 3.51 8.06
CA ALA A 48 -14.82 3.99 8.11
C ALA A 48 -15.22 4.89 6.92
N SER A 49 -14.31 5.22 5.98
CA SER A 49 -14.70 5.90 4.73
C SER A 49 -15.57 5.00 3.82
N GLY A 50 -15.67 3.70 4.13
CA GLY A 50 -16.59 2.74 3.51
C GLY A 50 -16.16 2.22 2.13
N GLU A 51 -15.22 2.89 1.46
CA GLU A 51 -14.71 2.49 0.15
C GLU A 51 -13.31 1.88 0.29
N GLN A 52 -13.22 0.56 0.14
CA GLN A 52 -11.95 -0.13 0.12
C GLN A 52 -11.86 -1.03 -1.12
N PRO A 53 -10.76 -0.96 -1.89
CA PRO A 53 -10.54 -1.90 -2.98
C PRO A 53 -10.53 -3.34 -2.44
N ARG A 54 -11.21 -4.24 -3.15
CA ARG A 54 -11.18 -5.68 -2.91
C ARG A 54 -10.70 -6.38 -4.15
N PHE A 55 -9.80 -7.34 -3.95
CA PHE A 55 -9.26 -8.15 -5.01
C PHE A 55 -9.96 -9.50 -4.96
N LEU A 56 -10.72 -9.82 -6.01
CA LEU A 56 -11.44 -11.08 -6.13
C LEU A 56 -10.67 -12.02 -7.07
N ILE A 57 -10.39 -13.25 -6.61
CA ILE A 57 -9.91 -14.33 -7.46
C ILE A 57 -11.12 -15.14 -7.91
N LEU A 58 -11.28 -15.31 -9.22
CA LEU A 58 -12.36 -16.10 -9.80
C LEU A 58 -11.82 -17.42 -10.37
N LYS A 59 -12.60 -18.49 -10.22
CA LYS A 59 -12.27 -19.82 -10.75
C LYS A 59 -13.41 -20.38 -11.57
N LYS A 60 -13.09 -21.01 -12.70
CA LYS A 60 -13.98 -21.95 -13.41
C LYS A 60 -13.69 -23.36 -12.94
N GLU A 61 -14.73 -24.07 -12.52
CA GLU A 61 -14.60 -25.44 -12.02
C GLU A 61 -14.69 -26.47 -13.16
N SER A 62 -15.28 -26.09 -14.29
CA SER A 62 -15.28 -26.85 -15.54
C SER A 62 -15.43 -25.92 -16.76
N ALA A 63 -15.15 -26.44 -17.95
CA ALA A 63 -15.25 -25.67 -19.20
C ALA A 63 -16.68 -25.16 -19.47
N GLN A 64 -17.70 -25.91 -19.02
CA GLN A 64 -19.11 -25.58 -19.16
C GLN A 64 -19.64 -24.70 -18.02
N SER A 65 -18.87 -24.50 -16.95
CA SER A 65 -19.27 -23.69 -15.80
C SER A 65 -19.02 -22.19 -15.99
N GLY A 66 -19.84 -21.38 -15.34
CA GLY A 66 -19.58 -19.96 -15.13
C GLY A 66 -18.45 -19.71 -14.13
N TRP A 67 -17.97 -18.47 -14.08
CA TRP A 67 -16.97 -18.03 -13.09
C TRP A 67 -17.58 -17.95 -11.69
N ARG A 68 -16.88 -18.45 -10.68
CA ARG A 68 -17.27 -18.35 -9.26
C ARG A 68 -16.17 -17.66 -8.45
N ILE A 69 -16.56 -16.93 -7.40
CA ILE A 69 -15.61 -16.31 -6.48
C ILE A 69 -14.89 -17.42 -5.70
N HIS A 70 -13.56 -17.44 -5.82
CA HIS A 70 -12.70 -18.38 -5.13
C HIS A 70 -12.14 -17.78 -3.85
N SER A 71 -11.75 -16.51 -3.85
CA SER A 71 -11.29 -15.79 -2.66
C SER A 71 -11.39 -14.27 -2.82
N GLU A 72 -11.37 -13.56 -1.69
CA GLU A 72 -11.29 -12.10 -1.57
C GLU A 72 -10.04 -11.72 -0.77
N GLY A 73 -9.35 -10.67 -1.17
CA GLY A 73 -8.20 -10.12 -0.46
C GLY A 73 -8.19 -8.60 -0.44
N THR A 74 -7.40 -8.04 0.48
CA THR A 74 -7.19 -6.60 0.65
C THR A 74 -6.05 -6.05 -0.21
N GLY A 75 -5.44 -6.88 -1.06
CA GLY A 75 -4.20 -6.55 -1.80
C GLY A 75 -2.95 -6.82 -0.96
N PRO A 76 -1.73 -6.67 -1.51
CA PRO A 76 -0.54 -6.50 -0.68
C PRO A 76 -0.63 -5.25 0.20
#